data_AF-A0A5D4T7N8-F1
#
_entry.id   AF-A0A5D4T7N8-F1
#
_cell.length_a   1.000
_cell.length_b   1.000
_cell.length_c   1.000
_cell.angle_alpha   90.00
_cell.angle_beta   90.00
_cell.angle_gamma   90.00
#
_symmetry.space_group_name_H-M   'P 1'
#
loop_
_entity.id
_entity.type
_entity.pdbx_description
1 polymer ?
#
loop_
_entity_poly.entity_id
_entity_poly.type
_entity_poly.pdbx_seq_one_letter_code
_entity_poly.pdbx_strand_id
1 'polypeptide(L)' 'MSEQNQIRPVSKGAWFRIVFLVFALVNQLLVVYGKSPLPFSEEELEQLFSIVWTSVAALVAWWKDNDWTKKARSRTK' A
#
# COMPACT_ATOMS: atom_id res chain seq x y z
N MET A 1 -22.45 -22.83 -25.36
CA MET A 1 -22.24 -21.61 -24.55
C MET A 1 -21.28 -21.98 -23.44
N SER A 2 -20.02 -21.57 -23.55
CA SER A 2 -19.02 -21.79 -22.49
C SER A 2 -19.19 -20.69 -21.43
N GLU A 3 -19.62 -21.08 -20.24
CA GLU A 3 -19.68 -20.25 -19.05
C GLU A 3 -18.28 -19.66 -18.78
N GLN A 4 -18.12 -18.36 -19.01
CA GLN A 4 -16.90 -17.64 -18.66
C GLN A 4 -16.89 -17.47 -17.15
N ASN A 5 -16.11 -18.30 -16.45
CA ASN A 5 -15.89 -18.21 -15.01
C ASN A 5 -15.14 -16.89 -14.70
N GLN A 6 -15.89 -15.84 -14.42
CA GLN A 6 -15.34 -14.52 -14.14
C GLN A 6 -14.72 -14.50 -12.74
N ILE A 7 -13.40 -14.65 -12.66
CA ILE A 7 -12.65 -14.59 -11.41
C ILE A 7 -12.76 -13.16 -10.85
N ARG A 8 -13.46 -12.99 -9.73
CA ARG A 8 -13.59 -11.68 -9.07
C ARG A 8 -12.22 -11.22 -8.57
N PRO A 9 -11.80 -9.97 -8.87
CA PRO A 9 -10.53 -9.45 -8.36
C PRO A 9 -10.57 -9.38 -6.84
N VAL A 10 -9.48 -9.81 -6.20
CA VAL A 10 -9.34 -9.78 -4.74
C VAL A 10 -9.43 -8.33 -4.26
N SER A 11 -10.28 -8.06 -3.27
CA SER A 11 -10.46 -6.71 -2.75
C SER A 11 -9.20 -6.22 -2.02
N LYS A 12 -8.94 -4.91 -2.06
CA LYS A 12 -7.81 -4.30 -1.32
C LYS A 12 -7.88 -4.63 0.19
N GLY A 13 -9.08 -4.69 0.75
CA GLY A 13 -9.30 -5.07 2.14
C GLY A 13 -8.96 -6.54 2.44
N ALA A 14 -9.00 -7.44 1.46
CA ALA A 14 -8.54 -8.82 1.66
C ALA A 14 -7.01 -8.89 1.77
N TRP A 15 -6.30 -8.12 0.95
CA TRP A 15 -4.84 -8.00 1.05
C TRP A 15 -4.39 -7.38 2.36
N PHE A 16 -5.07 -6.32 2.81
CA PHE A 16 -4.79 -5.68 4.11
C PHE A 16 -4.86 -6.67 5.26
N ARG A 17 -5.94 -7.46 5.33
CA ARG A 17 -6.12 -8.48 6.38
C ARG A 17 -5.01 -9.52 6.38
N ILE A 18 -4.56 -9.98 5.21
CA ILE A 18 -3.46 -10.95 5.12
C ILE A 18 -2.14 -10.34 5.61
N VAL A 19 -1.82 -9.12 5.19
CA VAL A 19 -0.59 -8.43 5.62
C VAL A 19 -0.59 -8.19 7.14
N PHE A 20 -1.72 -7.73 7.68
CA PHE A 20 -1.89 -7.54 9.12
C PHE A 20 -1.78 -8.83 9.90
N LEU A 21 -2.41 -9.90 9.41
CA LEU A 21 -2.34 -11.20 10.04
C LEU A 21 -0.89 -11.70 10.09
N VAL A 22 -0.11 -11.51 9.02
CA VAL A 22 1.34 -11.82 9.04
C VAL A 22 2.09 -10.94 10.04
N PHE A 23 1.82 -9.63 10.08
CA PHE A 23 2.43 -8.72 11.07
C PHE A 23 2.11 -9.13 12.51
N ALA A 24 0.86 -9.50 12.79
CA ALA A 24 0.41 -9.96 14.10
C ALA A 24 1.09 -11.28 14.49
N LEU A 25 1.25 -12.21 13.56
CA LEU A 25 1.97 -13.47 13.80
C LEU A 25 3.46 -13.21 14.10
N VAL A 26 4.11 -12.30 13.37
CA VAL A 26 5.50 -11.91 13.64
C VAL A 26 5.62 -11.23 15.00
N ASN A 27 4.66 -10.35 15.35
CA ASN A 27 4.60 -9.72 16.66
C ASN A 27 4.44 -10.76 17.77
N GLN A 28 3.57 -11.75 17.57
CA GLN A 28 3.34 -12.82 18.54
C GLN A 28 4.58 -13.70 18.73
N LEU A 29 5.33 -13.97 17.67
CA LEU A 29 6.65 -14.61 17.77
C LEU A 29 7.63 -13.74 18.56
N LEU A 30 7.74 -12.44 18.27
CA LEU A 30 8.63 -11.52 19.00
C LEU A 30 8.33 -11.48 20.50
N VAL A 31 7.03 -11.43 20.86
CA VAL A 31 6.56 -11.48 22.26
C VAL A 31 6.94 -12.80 22.92
N VAL A 32 6.76 -13.94 22.24
CA VAL A 32 7.19 -15.26 22.71
C VAL A 32 8.72 -15.33 22.90
N TYR A 33 9.49 -14.65 22.05
CA TYR A 33 10.93 -14.51 22.18
C TYR A 33 11.37 -13.44 23.21
N GLY A 34 10.44 -12.85 23.97
CA GLY A 34 10.73 -11.86 25.01
C GLY A 34 11.19 -10.49 24.49
N LYS A 35 10.98 -10.21 23.20
CA LYS A 35 11.20 -8.88 22.61
C LYS A 35 9.94 -8.04 22.77
N SER A 36 10.10 -6.72 22.93
CA SER A 36 8.96 -5.82 23.06
C SER A 36 8.02 -5.96 21.86
N PRO A 37 6.70 -6.05 22.11
CA PRO A 37 5.71 -6.06 21.04
C PRO A 37 5.85 -4.81 20.18
N LEU A 38 5.57 -4.98 18.90
CA LEU A 38 5.43 -3.87 17.95
C LEU A 38 4.33 -2.93 18.46
N PRO A 39 4.66 -1.67 18.84
CA PRO A 39 3.71 -0.73 19.43
C PRO A 39 2.96 0.01 18.32
N PHE A 40 2.22 -0.71 17.49
CA PHE A 40 1.43 -0.11 16.42
C PHE A 40 0.01 -0.67 16.46
N SER A 41 -0.97 0.23 16.55
CA SER A 41 -2.40 -0.07 16.41
C SER A 41 -2.78 -0.33 14.95
N GLU A 42 -3.95 -0.94 14.75
CA GLU A 42 -4.48 -1.18 13.39
C GLU A 42 -4.68 0.14 12.65
N GLU A 43 -5.23 1.16 13.32
CA GLU A 43 -5.37 2.49 12.74
C GLU A 43 -4.02 3.13 12.35
N GLU A 44 -2.97 2.98 13.15
CA GLU A 44 -1.67 3.58 12.86
C GLU A 44 -0.99 2.94 11.64
N LEU A 45 -1.09 1.63 11.48
CA LEU A 45 -0.51 0.94 10.32
C LEU A 45 -1.26 1.27 9.03
N GLU A 46 -2.59 1.39 9.08
CA GLU A 46 -3.39 1.85 7.93
C GLU A 46 -3.07 3.30 7.57
N GLN A 47 -2.97 4.18 8.56
CA GLN A 47 -2.56 5.57 8.34
C GLN A 47 -1.14 5.66 7.78
N LEU A 48 -0.19 4.91 8.33
CA LEU A 48 1.19 4.89 7.85
C LEU A 48 1.25 4.42 6.39
N PHE A 49 0.51 3.36 6.05
CA PHE A 49 0.43 2.88 4.67
C PHE A 49 -0.22 3.92 3.74
N SER A 50 -1.30 4.57 4.18
CA SER A 50 -1.97 5.62 3.42
C SER A 50 -1.06 6.83 3.17
N ILE A 51 -0.32 7.26 4.20
CA ILE A 51 0.67 8.33 4.12
C ILE A 51 1.77 7.94 3.14
N VAL A 52 2.35 6.74 3.28
CA VAL A 52 3.41 6.25 2.38
C VAL A 52 2.89 6.16 0.95
N TRP A 53 1.70 5.60 0.73
CA TRP A 53 1.09 5.48 -0.59
C TRP A 53 0.81 6.85 -1.21
N THR A 54 0.25 7.77 -0.43
CA THR A 54 -0.04 9.13 -0.88
C THR A 54 1.24 9.91 -1.16
N SER A 55 2.27 9.76 -0.31
CA SER A 55 3.59 10.35 -0.53
C SER A 55 4.24 9.80 -1.78
N VAL A 56 4.20 8.49 -2.03
CA VAL A 56 4.73 7.88 -3.26
C VAL A 56 3.93 8.36 -4.47
N ALA A 57 2.60 8.40 -4.40
CA ALA A 57 1.76 8.89 -5.48
C ALA A 57 2.03 10.38 -5.77
N ALA A 58 2.20 11.20 -4.75
CA ALA A 58 2.55 12.61 -4.87
C ALA A 58 3.97 12.79 -5.44
N LEU A 59 4.94 11.98 -5.02
CA LEU A 59 6.30 11.97 -5.56
C LEU A 59 6.33 11.51 -7.03
N VAL A 60 5.55 10.48 -7.38
CA VAL A 60 5.42 10.01 -8.77
C VAL A 60 4.71 11.03 -9.64
N ALA A 61 3.65 11.67 -9.14
CA ALA A 61 2.95 12.75 -9.84
C ALA A 61 3.87 13.95 -10.03
N TRP A 62 4.57 14.38 -8.98
CA TRP A 62 5.58 15.43 -9.05
C TRP A 62 6.69 15.05 -10.03
N TRP A 63 7.21 13.83 -10.00
CA TRP A 63 8.24 13.40 -10.94
C TRP A 63 7.74 13.37 -12.39
N LYS A 64 6.50 12.93 -12.63
CA LYS A 64 5.84 12.98 -13.95
C LYS A 64 5.57 14.40 -14.45
N ASP A 65 5.16 15.30 -13.57
CA ASP A 65 4.85 16.70 -13.91
C ASP A 65 6.10 17.58 -14.00
N ASN A 66 7.22 17.14 -13.42
CA ASN A 66 8.47 17.90 -13.35
C ASN A 66 9.56 17.35 -14.30
N ASP A 67 9.13 16.69 -15.38
CA ASP A 67 10.01 16.03 -16.33
C ASP A 67 11.14 16.97 -16.81
N TRP A 68 12.37 16.52 -16.65
CA TRP A 68 13.53 16.91 -17.45
C TRP A 68 13.34 16.44 -18.90
N THR A 69 12.18 16.72 -19.51
CA THR A 69 11.80 16.22 -20.82
C THR A 69 10.76 17.15 -21.47
N LYS A 70 10.90 17.34 -22.78
CA LYS A 70 10.21 18.36 -23.59
C LYS A 70 8.66 18.27 -23.60
N LYS A 71 8.03 17.28 -22.95
CA LYS A 71 6.58 17.02 -22.97
C LYS A 71 5.75 17.95 -22.09
N ALA A 72 6.34 18.60 -21.08
CA ALA A 72 5.64 19.61 -20.26
C ALA A 72 5.36 20.93 -21.02
N ARG A 73 6.09 21.22 -22.11
CA ARG A 73 5.95 22.46 -22.89
C ARG A 73 4.82 22.47 -23.91
N SER A 74 4.10 21.38 -24.11
CA SER A 74 2.97 21.32 -25.08
C SER A 74 1.59 21.49 -24.44
N ARG A 75 1.48 21.85 -23.14
CA ARG A 75 0.20 22.23 -22.52
C ARG A 75 -0.14 23.72 -22.72
N THR A 76 0.24 24.25 -23.87
CA THR A 76 -0.26 25.51 -24.41
C THR A 76 -0.58 25.29 -25.89
N LYS A 77 -1.82 24.87 -26.14
CA LYS A 77 -2.72 25.52 -27.09
C LYS A 77 -4.15 25.25 -26.64
#